data_AF-A0A1W1EAV9-F1
#
_entry.id   AF-A0A1W1EAV9-F1
#
_cell.length_a   1.000
_cell.length_b   1.000
_cell.length_c   1.000
_cell.angle_alpha   90.00
_cell.angle_beta   90.00
_cell.angle_gamma   90.00
#
_symmetry.space_group_name_H-M   'P 1'
#
loop_
_entity.id
_entity.type
_entity.pdbx_description
1 polymer ?
#
loop_
_entity_poly.entity_id
_entity_poly.type
_entity_poly.pdbx_seq_one_letter_code
_entity_poly.pdbx_strand_id
1 'polypeptide(L)'
;MFNFFIPKNKRMINKWHNEHIKIIDLIYNIVEEYENNNQKTAKKHIKQLNNLTVEHIMDEDIEFFRILKKSKNTDKETEEMIRDFVTSFKKTKLLLIKFLSHYSKPEVVLDSSFFKQFSEITKAVRERIQFEEKNVYSKLKEK
;
A
#
# COMPACT_ATOMS: atom_id res chain seq x y z
N MET A 1 -18.52 -13.49 29.99
CA MET A 1 -17.52 -12.61 29.35
C MET A 1 -16.74 -13.43 28.34
N PHE A 2 -17.01 -13.24 27.04
CA PHE A 2 -16.34 -14.01 25.99
C PHE A 2 -14.98 -13.41 25.66
N ASN A 3 -13.98 -14.29 25.57
CA ASN A 3 -12.57 -13.95 25.46
C ASN A 3 -12.23 -13.53 24.01
N PHE A 4 -12.23 -12.22 23.71
CA PHE A 4 -11.93 -11.67 22.37
C PHE A 4 -10.42 -11.62 22.08
N PHE A 5 -9.74 -12.76 22.10
CA PHE A 5 -8.39 -12.86 21.54
C PHE A 5 -8.49 -13.08 20.02
N ILE A 6 -8.56 -11.98 19.27
CA ILE A 6 -8.35 -12.02 17.81
C ILE A 6 -6.88 -12.44 17.58
N PRO A 7 -6.61 -13.49 16.79
CA PRO A 7 -5.25 -13.91 16.46
C PRO A 7 -4.42 -12.75 15.90
N LYS A 8 -3.13 -12.69 16.24
CA LYS A 8 -2.21 -11.59 15.87
C LYS A 8 -2.26 -11.29 14.35
N ASN A 9 -2.33 -12.34 13.52
CA ASN A 9 -2.42 -12.23 12.06
C ASN A 9 -3.70 -11.49 11.62
N LYS A 10 -4.84 -11.82 12.22
CA LYS A 10 -6.13 -11.20 11.88
C LYS A 10 -6.19 -9.72 12.29
N ARG A 11 -5.57 -9.32 13.40
CA ARG A 11 -5.46 -7.89 13.78
C ARG A 11 -4.59 -7.11 12.78
N MET A 12 -3.43 -7.67 12.42
CA MET A 12 -2.51 -7.07 11.44
C MET A 12 -3.18 -6.91 10.07
N ILE A 13 -3.85 -7.95 9.57
CA ILE A 13 -4.50 -7.90 8.26
C ILE A 13 -5.68 -6.91 8.26
N ASN A 14 -6.43 -6.81 9.36
CA ASN A 14 -7.46 -5.78 9.49
C ASN A 14 -6.88 -4.36 9.50
N LYS A 15 -5.70 -4.16 10.12
CA LYS A 15 -4.98 -2.88 10.05
C LYS A 15 -4.64 -2.56 8.59
N TRP A 16 -3.97 -3.48 7.89
CA TRP A 16 -3.57 -3.31 6.49
C TRP A 16 -4.77 -3.05 5.56
N HIS A 17 -5.87 -3.77 5.76
CA HIS A 17 -7.12 -3.53 5.02
C HIS A 17 -7.65 -2.09 5.21
N ASN A 18 -7.66 -1.60 6.44
CA ASN A 18 -8.09 -0.24 6.73
C ASN A 18 -7.11 0.81 6.15
N GLU A 19 -5.83 0.49 6.08
CA GLU A 19 -4.83 1.33 5.42
C GLU A 19 -5.05 1.38 3.91
N HIS A 20 -5.39 0.25 3.28
CA HIS A 20 -5.77 0.20 1.86
C HIS A 20 -6.97 1.10 1.55
N ILE A 21 -8.02 1.05 2.37
CA ILE A 21 -9.18 1.94 2.21
C ILE A 21 -8.72 3.41 2.25
N LYS A 22 -7.92 3.79 3.25
CA LYS A 22 -7.41 5.16 3.38
C LYS A 22 -6.50 5.58 2.22
N ILE A 23 -5.67 4.66 1.71
CA ILE A 23 -4.83 4.90 0.53
C ILE A 23 -5.70 5.23 -0.67
N ILE A 24 -6.77 4.45 -0.89
CA ILE A 24 -7.71 4.68 -1.99
C ILE A 24 -8.47 6.00 -1.80
N ASP A 25 -8.94 6.32 -0.59
CA ASP A 25 -9.61 7.58 -0.29
C ASP A 25 -8.70 8.78 -0.56
N LEU A 26 -7.43 8.72 -0.13
CA LEU A 26 -6.44 9.76 -0.40
C LEU A 26 -6.18 9.92 -1.90
N ILE A 27 -6.15 8.82 -2.66
CA ILE A 27 -6.01 8.88 -4.12
C ILE A 27 -7.20 9.64 -4.74
N TYR A 28 -8.44 9.34 -4.31
CA TYR A 28 -9.61 10.06 -4.81
C TYR A 28 -9.58 11.55 -4.45
N ASN A 29 -9.25 11.89 -3.21
CA ASN A 29 -9.14 13.29 -2.77
C ASN A 29 -8.05 14.05 -3.55
N ILE A 30 -6.93 13.40 -3.90
CA ILE A 30 -5.90 14.04 -4.73
C ILE A 30 -6.42 14.36 -6.13
N VAL A 31 -7.18 13.44 -6.75
CA VAL A 31 -7.80 13.67 -8.06
C VAL A 31 -8.80 14.83 -7.99
N GLU A 32 -9.71 14.80 -7.03
CA GLU A 32 -10.72 15.85 -6.85
C GLU A 32 -10.09 17.23 -6.65
N GLU A 33 -9.11 17.34 -5.75
CA GLU A 33 -8.44 18.62 -5.48
C GLU A 33 -7.57 19.07 -6.66
N TYR A 34 -7.01 18.14 -7.45
CA TYR A 34 -6.31 18.46 -8.69
C TYR A 34 -7.27 19.03 -9.74
N GLU A 35 -8.43 18.38 -9.96
CA GLU A 35 -9.45 18.82 -10.91
C GLU A 35 -10.04 20.20 -10.53
N ASN A 36 -10.16 20.48 -9.24
CA ASN A 36 -10.59 21.78 -8.71
C ASN A 36 -9.48 22.85 -8.71
N ASN A 37 -8.30 22.58 -9.29
CA ASN A 37 -7.11 23.43 -9.28
C ASN A 37 -6.62 23.81 -7.87
N ASN A 38 -6.99 23.04 -6.84
CA ASN A 38 -6.60 23.28 -5.45
C ASN A 38 -5.30 22.54 -5.10
N GLN A 39 -4.20 23.02 -5.69
CA GLN A 39 -2.89 22.39 -5.50
C GLN A 39 -2.45 22.30 -4.04
N LYS A 40 -2.82 23.28 -3.21
CA LYS A 40 -2.46 23.31 -1.79
C LYS A 40 -3.04 22.13 -1.03
N THR A 41 -4.31 21.82 -1.25
CA THR A 41 -4.97 20.69 -0.57
C THR A 41 -4.56 19.37 -1.20
N ALA A 42 -4.45 19.28 -2.54
CA ALA A 42 -3.91 18.10 -3.22
C ALA A 42 -2.53 17.71 -2.66
N LYS A 43 -1.62 18.68 -2.45
CA LYS A 43 -0.31 18.41 -1.84
C LYS A 43 -0.37 17.90 -0.40
N LYS A 44 -1.33 18.39 0.41
CA LYS A 44 -1.54 17.85 1.76
C LYS A 44 -1.92 16.37 1.69
N HIS A 45 -2.82 16.00 0.78
CA HIS A 45 -3.21 14.62 0.57
C HIS A 45 -2.05 13.77 0.00
N ILE A 46 -1.25 14.28 -0.94
CA ILE A 46 -0.05 13.58 -1.42
C ILE A 46 0.94 13.31 -0.28
N LYS A 47 1.13 14.27 0.64
CA LYS A 47 2.00 14.08 1.80
C LYS A 47 1.44 13.02 2.77
N GLN A 48 0.13 13.04 3.02
CA GLN A 48 -0.53 12.01 3.83
C GLN A 48 -0.42 10.64 3.19
N LEU A 49 -0.64 10.55 1.87
CA LEU A 49 -0.50 9.32 1.09
C LEU A 49 0.93 8.80 1.15
N ASN A 50 1.92 9.66 0.97
CA ASN A 50 3.34 9.28 1.06
C ASN A 50 3.67 8.63 2.40
N ASN A 51 3.29 9.27 3.50
CA ASN A 51 3.58 8.77 4.84
C ASN A 51 2.90 7.42 5.08
N LEU A 52 1.59 7.34 4.80
CA LEU A 52 0.81 6.12 4.99
C LEU A 52 1.34 4.96 4.14
N THR A 53 1.63 5.22 2.86
CA THR A 53 2.15 4.20 1.94
C THR A 53 3.52 3.70 2.38
N VAL A 54 4.43 4.59 2.80
CA VAL A 54 5.77 4.18 3.27
C VAL A 54 5.67 3.32 4.53
N GLU A 55 4.89 3.75 5.52
CA GLU A 55 4.66 2.99 6.76
C GLU A 55 4.06 1.62 6.49
N HIS A 56 2.98 1.57 5.69
CA HIS A 56 2.30 0.34 5.32
C HIS A 56 3.24 -0.66 4.63
N ILE A 57 3.99 -0.19 3.62
CA ILE A 57 4.94 -1.01 2.87
C ILE A 57 6.06 -1.55 3.76
N MET A 58 6.57 -0.73 4.69
CA MET A 58 7.61 -1.17 5.63
C MET A 58 7.10 -2.25 6.58
N ASP A 59 5.88 -2.08 7.11
CA ASP A 59 5.24 -3.07 7.98
C ASP A 59 5.05 -4.41 7.25
N GLU A 60 4.58 -4.36 6.01
CA GLU A 60 4.42 -5.54 5.16
C GLU A 60 5.77 -6.23 4.87
N ASP A 61 6.79 -5.49 4.47
CA ASP A 61 8.13 -6.02 4.19
C ASP A 61 8.70 -6.75 5.43
N ILE A 62 8.56 -6.16 6.63
CA ILE A 62 9.02 -6.75 7.90
C ILE A 62 8.28 -8.06 8.19
N GLU A 63 6.96 -8.07 8.05
CA GLU A 63 6.14 -9.22 8.38
C GLU A 63 6.29 -10.35 7.35
N PHE A 64 6.36 -10.04 6.07
CA PHE A 64 6.68 -11.02 5.03
C PHE A 64 8.06 -11.62 5.22
N PHE A 65 9.07 -10.81 5.55
CA PHE A 65 10.40 -11.32 5.88
C PHE A 65 10.37 -12.24 7.11
N ARG A 66 9.60 -11.89 8.15
CA ARG A 66 9.43 -12.72 9.35
C ARG A 66 8.77 -14.06 9.03
N ILE A 67 7.78 -14.07 8.14
CA ILE A 67 7.09 -15.30 7.69
C ILE A 67 8.07 -16.19 6.91
N LEU A 68 8.79 -15.62 5.94
CA LEU A 68 9.77 -16.35 5.13
C LEU A 68 10.95 -16.90 5.97
N LYS A 69 11.34 -16.22 7.06
CA LYS A 69 12.40 -16.70 7.97
C LYS A 69 11.95 -17.83 8.90
N LYS A 70 10.64 -17.96 9.17
CA LYS A 70 10.07 -19.03 10.02
C LYS A 70 9.78 -20.33 9.25
N SER A 71 10.40 -20.52 8.09
CA SER A 71 10.10 -21.54 7.07
C SER A 71 10.08 -23.01 7.48
N LYS A 72 10.41 -23.35 8.73
CA LYS A 72 10.16 -24.71 9.25
C LYS A 72 8.67 -25.01 9.45
N ASN A 73 7.80 -23.99 9.54
CA ASN A 73 6.37 -24.14 9.87
C ASN A 73 5.41 -23.47 8.86
N THR A 74 5.89 -22.95 7.72
CA THR A 74 5.06 -22.33 6.68
C THR A 74 5.01 -23.27 5.47
N ASP A 75 3.83 -23.56 4.90
CA ASP A 75 3.77 -24.34 3.65
C ASP A 75 4.49 -23.61 2.51
N LYS A 76 5.15 -24.41 1.65
CA LYS A 76 5.97 -23.91 0.54
C LYS A 76 5.17 -23.04 -0.44
N GLU A 77 3.89 -23.35 -0.64
CA GLU A 77 3.01 -22.58 -1.53
C GLU A 77 2.83 -21.14 -1.05
N THR A 78 2.63 -20.95 0.27
CA THR A 78 2.54 -19.62 0.88
C THR A 78 3.87 -18.87 0.76
N GLU A 79 5.00 -19.56 0.91
CA GLU A 79 6.32 -18.94 0.78
C GLU A 79 6.61 -18.49 -0.65
N GLU A 80 6.33 -19.33 -1.64
CA GLU A 80 6.47 -18.99 -3.07
C GLU A 80 5.58 -17.81 -3.43
N MET A 81 4.31 -17.85 -3.02
CA MET A 81 3.38 -16.73 -3.24
C MET A 81 3.90 -15.41 -2.64
N ILE A 82 4.40 -15.43 -1.40
CA ILE A 82 4.97 -14.22 -0.77
C ILE A 82 6.22 -13.75 -1.51
N ARG A 83 7.10 -14.66 -1.95
CA ARG A 83 8.31 -14.32 -2.72
C ARG A 83 7.97 -13.69 -4.07
N ASP A 84 7.03 -14.27 -4.80
CA ASP A 84 6.57 -13.77 -6.10
C ASP A 84 5.90 -12.41 -5.95
N PHE A 85 5.11 -12.25 -4.89
CA PHE A 85 4.50 -10.98 -4.52
C PHE A 85 5.55 -9.90 -4.23
N VAL A 86 6.51 -10.15 -3.33
CA VAL A 86 7.56 -9.17 -2.99
C VAL A 86 8.40 -8.79 -4.21
N THR A 87 8.65 -9.76 -5.10
CA THR A 87 9.46 -9.55 -6.31
C THR A 87 8.70 -8.75 -7.37
N SER A 88 7.44 -9.10 -7.65
CA SER A 88 6.62 -8.46 -8.68
C SER A 88 6.36 -6.97 -8.39
N PHE A 89 6.16 -6.60 -7.13
CA PHE A 89 5.84 -5.22 -6.76
C PHE A 89 7.05 -4.36 -6.40
N LYS A 90 8.28 -4.90 -6.36
CA LYS A 90 9.48 -4.15 -5.96
C LYS A 90 9.69 -2.89 -6.81
N LYS A 91 9.52 -2.99 -8.13
CA LYS A 91 9.69 -1.85 -9.04
C LYS A 91 8.59 -0.81 -8.84
N THR A 92 7.33 -1.25 -8.76
CA THR A 92 6.17 -0.38 -8.53
C THR A 92 6.28 0.37 -7.20
N LYS A 93 6.69 -0.31 -6.13
CA LYS A 93 6.98 0.29 -4.82
C LYS A 93 7.97 1.45 -4.92
N LEU A 94 9.11 1.23 -5.57
CA LEU A 94 10.14 2.26 -5.70
C LEU A 94 9.66 3.46 -6.53
N LEU A 95 8.90 3.20 -7.61
CA LEU A 95 8.31 4.26 -8.44
C LEU A 95 7.29 5.08 -7.65
N LEU A 96 6.40 4.43 -6.90
CA LEU A 96 5.40 5.07 -6.05
C LEU A 96 6.04 5.97 -4.99
N ILE A 97 7.01 5.45 -4.22
CA ILE A 97 7.69 6.21 -3.17
C ILE A 97 8.44 7.40 -3.77
N LYS A 98 9.16 7.21 -4.89
CA LYS A 98 9.87 8.29 -5.57
C LYS A 98 8.91 9.37 -6.07
N PHE A 99 7.79 8.96 -6.67
CA PHE A 99 6.76 9.86 -7.18
C PHE A 99 6.14 10.69 -6.04
N LEU A 100 5.65 10.04 -5.00
CA LEU A 100 5.01 10.72 -3.87
C LEU A 100 5.99 11.62 -3.12
N SER A 101 7.25 11.20 -2.98
CA SER A 101 8.31 12.02 -2.37
C SER A 101 8.69 13.23 -3.24
N HIS A 102 8.58 13.14 -4.55
CA HIS A 102 8.82 14.28 -5.44
C HIS A 102 7.67 15.30 -5.36
N TYR A 103 6.43 14.84 -5.55
CA TYR A 103 5.26 15.72 -5.64
C TYR A 103 4.71 16.19 -4.29
N SER A 104 5.16 15.61 -3.16
CA SER A 104 4.87 16.14 -1.82
C SER A 104 5.66 17.41 -1.47
N LYS A 105 6.67 17.78 -2.26
CA LYS A 105 7.50 18.96 -2.00
C LYS A 105 6.74 20.27 -2.30
N PRO A 106 6.84 21.31 -1.45
CA PRO A 106 6.12 22.58 -1.64
C PRO A 106 6.36 23.26 -2.99
N GLU A 107 7.56 23.14 -3.55
CA GLU A 107 8.00 23.81 -4.78
C GLU A 107 7.59 23.10 -6.09
N VAL A 108 7.20 21.83 -6.04
CA VAL A 108 6.90 21.03 -7.25
C VAL A 108 5.46 21.23 -7.70
N VAL A 109 5.23 21.81 -8.88
CA VAL A 109 3.87 22.07 -9.39
C VAL A 109 3.17 20.76 -9.76
N LEU A 110 1.86 20.66 -9.47
CA LEU A 110 1.01 19.57 -9.94
C LEU A 110 0.50 19.93 -11.34
N ASP A 111 1.30 19.60 -12.36
CA ASP A 111 1.01 19.88 -13.76
C ASP A 111 0.34 18.69 -14.48
N SER A 112 0.16 18.77 -15.80
CA SER A 112 -0.40 17.66 -16.58
C SER A 112 0.48 16.40 -16.55
N SER A 113 1.80 16.57 -16.40
CA SER A 113 2.75 15.47 -16.25
C SER A 113 2.56 14.75 -14.92
N PHE A 114 2.30 15.48 -13.83
CA PHE A 114 1.89 14.91 -12.55
C PHE A 114 0.68 14.00 -12.73
N PHE A 115 -0.41 14.50 -13.32
CA PHE A 115 -1.67 13.76 -13.41
C PHE A 115 -1.54 12.49 -14.26
N LYS A 116 -0.82 12.58 -15.39
CA LYS A 116 -0.54 11.41 -16.23
C LYS A 116 0.20 10.32 -15.45
N GLN A 117 1.29 10.68 -14.79
CA GLN A 117 2.09 9.74 -13.99
C GLN A 117 1.30 9.21 -12.78
N PHE A 118 0.50 10.07 -12.15
CA PHE A 118 -0.35 9.69 -11.02
C PHE A 118 -1.38 8.63 -11.42
N SER A 119 -2.03 8.79 -12.57
CA SER A 119 -3.00 7.82 -13.10
C SER A 119 -2.37 6.44 -13.34
N GLU A 120 -1.18 6.40 -13.96
CA GLU A 120 -0.45 5.14 -14.19
C GLU A 120 -0.05 4.45 -12.88
N ILE A 121 0.48 5.20 -11.92
CA ILE A 121 0.92 4.67 -10.64
C ILE A 121 -0.27 4.20 -9.79
N THR A 122 -1.36 4.96 -9.74
CA THR A 122 -2.55 4.62 -8.95
C THR A 122 -3.26 3.39 -9.50
N LYS A 123 -3.25 3.18 -10.82
CA LYS A 123 -3.70 1.92 -11.42
C LYS A 123 -2.90 0.72 -10.88
N ALA A 124 -1.58 0.81 -10.90
CA ALA A 124 -0.71 -0.26 -10.38
C ALA A 124 -0.89 -0.49 -8.87
N VAL A 125 -1.13 0.56 -8.08
CA VAL A 125 -1.45 0.45 -6.64
C VAL A 125 -2.78 -0.26 -6.41
N ARG A 126 -3.82 0.04 -7.20
CA ARG A 126 -5.12 -0.64 -7.10
C ARG A 126 -5.02 -2.12 -7.43
N GLU A 127 -4.28 -2.46 -8.48
CA GLU A 127 -4.01 -3.85 -8.87
C GLU A 127 -3.26 -4.61 -7.76
N ARG A 128 -2.28 -3.95 -7.12
CA ARG A 128 -1.56 -4.48 -5.95
C ARG A 128 -2.50 -4.79 -4.78
N ILE A 129 -3.26 -3.79 -4.34
CA ILE A 129 -4.21 -3.92 -3.21
C ILE A 129 -5.19 -5.04 -3.48
N GLN A 130 -5.73 -5.11 -4.71
CA GLN A 130 -6.67 -6.17 -5.07
C GLN A 130 -6.03 -7.57 -5.00
N PHE A 131 -4.77 -7.71 -5.41
CA PHE A 131 -4.04 -8.96 -5.33
C PHE A 131 -3.79 -9.38 -3.88
N GLU A 132 -3.36 -8.45 -3.02
CA GLU A 132 -3.09 -8.70 -1.60
C GLU A 132 -4.33 -9.18 -0.86
N GLU A 133 -5.43 -8.44 -0.99
CA GLU A 133 -6.69 -8.72 -0.31
C GLU A 133 -7.27 -10.08 -0.72
N LYS A 134 -7.21 -10.41 -2.02
CA LYS A 134 -7.77 -11.65 -2.56
C LYS A 134 -6.92 -12.89 -2.30
N ASN A 135 -5.59 -12.75 -2.25
CA ASN A 135 -4.69 -13.89 -2.22
C ASN A 135 -3.89 -13.97 -0.92
N VAL A 136 -3.02 -12.98 -0.69
CA VAL A 136 -2.04 -13.00 0.39
C VAL A 136 -2.73 -12.93 1.75
N TYR A 137 -3.60 -11.95 1.93
CA TYR A 137 -4.27 -11.70 3.20
C TYR A 137 -5.31 -12.77 3.54
N SER A 138 -5.99 -13.35 2.54
CA SER A 138 -6.92 -14.46 2.76
C SER A 138 -6.18 -15.67 3.33
N LYS A 139 -5.08 -16.10 2.69
CA LYS A 139 -4.27 -17.25 3.15
C LYS A 139 -3.62 -17.02 4.51
N LEU A 140 -3.24 -15.78 4.84
CA LEU A 140 -2.67 -15.44 6.15
C LEU A 140 -3.72 -15.30 7.26
N LYS A 141 -4.99 -15.04 6.93
CA LYS A 141 -6.12 -15.04 7.89
C LYS A 141 -6.52 -16.44 8.34
N GLU A 142 -6.34 -17.43 7.47
CA GLU A 142 -6.70 -18.84 7.68
C GLU A 142 -5.69 -19.60 8.57
N LYS A 143 -4.52 -19.00 8.83
CA LYS A 143 -3.46 -19.53 9.70
C LYS A 143 -3.36 -18.79 11.04
#